data_AF-F0GA81-F1
#
_entry.id   AF-F0GA81-F1
#
_cell.length_a   1.000
_cell.length_b   1.000
_cell.length_c   1.000
_cell.angle_alpha   90.00
_cell.angle_beta   90.00
_cell.angle_gamma   90.00
#
_symmetry.space_group_name_H-M   'P 1'
#
loop_
_entity.id
_entity.type
_entity.pdbx_description
1 polymer ?
#
loop_
_entity_poly.entity_id
_entity_poly.type
_entity_poly.pdbx_seq_one_letter_code
_entity_poly.pdbx_strand_id
1 'polypeptide(L)' 'RRDAQARAYHFMSALAGDLPGFEEAARMLYANDLERMAELIAGWPDDVRDHALALARGDLPRFTDDR' A
#
# COMPACT_ATOMS: atom_id res chain seq x y z
N ARG A 1 12.82 0.11 0.24
CA ARG A 1 11.82 0.36 -0.82
C ARG A 1 11.13 -0.93 -1.27
N ARG A 2 11.84 -1.96 -1.77
CA ARG A 2 11.23 -3.25 -2.13
C ARG A 2 10.43 -3.90 -0.98
N ASP A 3 10.96 -3.89 0.24
CA ASP A 3 10.24 -4.47 1.39
C ASP A 3 8.99 -3.68 1.79
N ALA A 4 9.02 -2.35 1.61
CA ALA A 4 7.88 -1.48 1.84
C ALA A 4 6.76 -1.76 0.82
N GLN A 5 7.13 -1.90 -0.46
CA GLN A 5 6.22 -2.32 -1.53
C GLN A 5 5.65 -3.71 -1.28
N ALA A 6 6.47 -4.69 -0.88
CA ALA A 6 5.97 -6.04 -0.57
C ALA A 6 4.96 -6.02 0.58
N ARG A 7 5.23 -5.29 1.68
CA ARG A 7 4.28 -5.14 2.80
C ARG A 7 2.98 -4.47 2.37
N ALA A 8 3.07 -3.37 1.61
CA ALA A 8 1.88 -2.69 1.09
C ALA A 8 1.06 -3.62 0.20
N TYR A 9 1.70 -4.35 -0.71
CA TYR A 9 1.02 -5.33 -1.57
C TYR A 9 0.32 -6.42 -0.76
N HIS A 10 0.99 -7.02 0.23
CA HIS A 10 0.39 -8.05 1.07
C HIS A 10 -0.82 -7.52 1.86
N PHE A 11 -0.72 -6.32 2.41
CA PHE A 11 -1.82 -5.67 3.12
C PHE A 11 -3.02 -5.41 2.18
N MET A 12 -2.77 -4.80 1.02
CA MET A 12 -3.82 -4.53 0.02
C MET A 12 -4.45 -5.83 -0.49
N SER A 13 -3.66 -6.88 -0.75
CA SER A 13 -4.18 -8.16 -1.22
C SER A 13 -5.10 -8.83 -0.19
N ALA A 14 -4.81 -8.67 1.11
CA ALA A 14 -5.61 -9.27 2.17
C ALA A 14 -6.92 -8.51 2.47
N LEU A 15 -6.92 -7.18 2.37
CA LEU A 15 -8.06 -6.33 2.77
C LEU A 15 -8.83 -5.71 1.61
N ALA A 16 -8.18 -5.58 0.45
CA ALA A 16 -8.66 -4.82 -0.68
C ALA A 16 -8.57 -5.59 -2.00
N GLY A 17 -8.30 -6.90 -1.97
CA GLY A 17 -8.19 -7.72 -3.18
C GLY A 17 -9.46 -7.73 -4.04
N ASP A 18 -10.63 -7.58 -3.41
CA ASP A 18 -11.94 -7.49 -4.09
C ASP A 18 -12.39 -6.05 -4.36
N LEU A 19 -11.60 -5.04 -3.96
CA LEU A 19 -11.95 -3.65 -4.18
C LEU A 19 -11.53 -3.19 -5.58
N PRO A 20 -12.32 -2.29 -6.21
CA PRO A 20 -11.99 -1.77 -7.53
C PRO A 20 -10.64 -1.04 -7.52
N GLY A 21 -9.87 -1.20 -8.60
CA GLY A 21 -8.58 -0.54 -8.78
C GLY A 21 -7.39 -1.22 -8.08
N PHE A 22 -7.59 -2.38 -7.43
CA PHE A 22 -6.50 -3.12 -6.77
C PHE A 22 -5.33 -3.46 -7.70
N GLU A 23 -5.60 -4.01 -8.88
CA GLU A 23 -4.54 -4.43 -9.80
C GLU A 23 -3.72 -3.24 -10.31
N GLU A 24 -4.39 -2.17 -10.72
CA GLU A 24 -3.74 -0.94 -11.16
C GLU A 24 -2.95 -0.28 -10.02
N ALA A 25 -3.50 -0.27 -8.79
CA ALA A 25 -2.82 0.26 -7.62
C ALA A 25 -1.56 -0.53 -7.29
N ALA A 26 -1.61 -1.87 -7.39
CA ALA A 26 -0.44 -2.73 -7.23
C ALA A 26 0.63 -2.42 -8.30
N ARG A 27 0.25 -2.14 -9.55
CA ARG A 27 1.20 -1.71 -10.59
C ARG A 27 1.86 -0.38 -10.24
N MET A 28 1.09 0.61 -9.78
CA MET A 28 1.62 1.93 -9.39
C MET A 28 2.54 1.84 -8.17
N LEU A 29 2.23 0.97 -7.21
CA LEU A 29 3.07 0.67 -6.07
C LEU A 29 4.48 0.21 -6.48
N TYR A 30 4.57 -0.74 -7.42
CA TYR A 30 5.86 -1.22 -7.93
C TYR A 30 6.55 -0.22 -8.85
N ALA A 31 5.79 0.60 -9.59
CA ALA A 31 6.31 1.73 -10.36
C ALA A 31 6.79 2.90 -9.47
N ASN A 32 6.56 2.83 -8.15
CA ASN A 32 6.86 3.88 -7.17
C ASN A 32 6.12 5.20 -7.48
N ASP A 33 4.92 5.11 -8.07
CA ASP A 33 4.02 6.22 -8.38
C ASP A 33 2.89 6.26 -7.35
N LEU A 34 3.19 6.80 -6.16
CA LEU A 34 2.25 6.81 -5.03
C LEU A 34 1.10 7.80 -5.20
N GLU A 35 1.29 8.87 -5.98
CA GLU A 35 0.21 9.82 -6.30
C GLU A 35 -0.87 9.11 -7.12
N ARG A 36 -0.46 8.43 -8.20
CA ARG A 36 -1.40 7.69 -9.05
C ARG A 36 -1.99 6.49 -8.34
N MET A 37 -1.24 5.85 -7.45
CA MET A 37 -1.77 4.82 -6.55
C MET A 37 -2.90 5.38 -5.67
N ALA A 38 -2.71 6.56 -5.07
CA ALA A 38 -3.69 7.19 -4.18
C ALA A 38 -5.01 7.53 -4.92
N GLU A 39 -4.93 7.97 -6.18
CA GLU A 39 -6.10 8.20 -7.03
C GLU A 39 -6.89 6.92 -7.28
N LEU A 40 -6.20 5.82 -7.60
CA LEU A 40 -6.82 4.52 -7.92
C LEU A 40 -7.55 3.91 -6.72
N ILE A 41 -7.03 4.12 -5.51
CA ILE A 41 -7.60 3.60 -4.27
C ILE A 41 -8.45 4.64 -3.53
N ALA A 42 -8.74 5.80 -4.13
CA ALA A 42 -9.50 6.87 -3.50
C ALA A 42 -10.90 6.43 -3.05
N GLY A 43 -11.49 5.44 -3.75
CA GLY A 43 -12.79 4.86 -3.41
C GLY A 43 -12.75 3.74 -2.36
N TRP A 44 -11.57 3.38 -1.85
CA TRP A 44 -11.44 2.42 -0.75
C TRP A 44 -11.81 3.06 0.59
N PRO A 45 -12.11 2.26 1.63
CA PRO A 45 -12.25 2.78 2.99
C PRO A 45 -11.01 3.59 3.39
N ASP A 46 -11.22 4.75 4.01
CA ASP A 46 -10.16 5.72 4.31
C ASP A 46 -8.99 5.09 5.09
N ASP A 47 -9.30 4.30 6.12
CA ASP A 47 -8.29 3.59 6.93
C ASP A 47 -7.43 2.62 6.11
N VAL A 48 -8.03 1.95 5.12
CA VAL A 48 -7.33 0.98 4.26
C VAL A 48 -6.41 1.72 3.30
N ARG A 49 -6.90 2.78 2.65
CA ARG A 49 -6.09 3.61 1.74
C ARG A 49 -4.91 4.23 2.48
N ASP A 50 -5.17 4.87 3.62
CA ASP A 50 -4.15 5.62 4.34
C ASP A 50 -3.06 4.69 4.88
N HIS A 51 -3.45 3.50 5.37
CA HIS A 51 -2.49 2.48 5.81
C HIS A 51 -1.69 1.89 4.64
N ALA A 52 -2.32 1.61 3.50
CA ALA A 52 -1.62 1.13 2.31
C ALA A 52 -0.56 2.14 1.82
N LEU A 53 -0.88 3.44 1.82
CA LEU A 53 0.05 4.50 1.46
C LEU A 53 1.20 4.65 2.47
N ALA A 54 0.93 4.53 3.77
CA ALA A 54 1.97 4.55 4.81
C ALA A 54 2.94 3.36 4.66
N LEU A 55 2.42 2.16 4.40
CA LEU A 55 3.22 0.97 4.11
C LEU A 55 4.10 1.18 2.88
N ALA A 56 3.53 1.75 1.81
CA ALA A 56 4.21 1.97 0.54
C ALA A 56 5.36 2.99 0.65
N ARG A 57 5.17 4.07 1.44
CA ARG A 57 6.22 5.04 1.78
C ARG A 57 7.33 4.43 2.64
N GLY A 58 7.02 3.36 3.37
CA GLY A 58 7.94 2.76 4.35
C GLY A 58 7.99 3.55 5.64
N ASP A 59 6.97 4.37 5.91
CA ASP A 59 6.85 5.25 7.08
C ASP A 59 6.43 4.50 8.35
N LEU A 60 6.26 3.18 8.29
CA LEU A 60 6.16 2.41 9.51
C LEU A 60 7.45 2.61 10.30
N PRO A 61 7.37 2.86 11.62
CA PRO A 61 8.54 2.63 12.45
C PRO A 61 9.01 1.23 12.13
N ARG A 62 10.26 1.10 11.66
CA ARG A 62 10.96 -0.17 11.79
C ARG A 62 10.74 -0.53 13.25
N PHE A 63 9.96 -1.55 13.56
CA PHE A 63 10.06 -2.14 14.88
C PHE A 63 11.51 -2.59 14.91
N THR A 64 12.37 -1.76 15.50
CA THR A 64 13.73 -2.13 15.82
C THR A 64 13.54 -3.29 16.76
N ASP A 65 13.87 -4.45 16.22
CA ASP A 65 14.19 -5.65 16.97
C ASP A 65 14.94 -5.25 18.26
N ASP A 66 14.25 -5.43 19.37
CA ASP A 66 14.86 -5.68 20.67
C ASP A 66 14.13 -6.88 21.26
N ARG A 67 14.44 -8.08 20.75
CA ARG A 67 15.07 -9.17 21.53
C ARG A 67 15.22 -10.47 20.76
#